data_AF-A0A2A9K376-F1
#
_entry.id   AF-A0A2A9K376-F1
#
_cell.length_a   1.000
_cell.length_b   1.000
_cell.length_c   1.000
_cell.angle_alpha   90.00
_cell.angle_beta   90.00
_cell.angle_gamma   90.00
#
_symmetry.space_group_name_H-M   'P 1'
#
loop_
_entity.id
_entity.type
_entity.pdbx_description
1 polymer ?
#
loop_
_entity_poly.entity_id
_entity_poly.type
_entity_poly.pdbx_seq_one_letter_code
_entity_poly.pdbx_strand_id
1 'polypeptide(L)'
;MTIKKSIAIAMLLASAGLSSAQAQDNGARASLDNAKPGASEECRRLQERVQELDRMDDERIARKGHTGLQQSPVQTKEWIDKERKDAKTKMFFAKC
;
A
#
# COMPACT_ATOMS: atom_id res chain seq x y z
N MET A 1 -3.12 -66.63 -4.07
CA MET A 1 -2.87 -65.36 -4.77
C MET A 1 -1.54 -64.80 -4.31
N THR A 2 -0.55 -64.78 -5.20
CA THR A 2 0.85 -64.42 -4.94
C THR A 2 1.02 -62.90 -5.03
N ILE A 3 1.38 -62.26 -3.91
CA ILE A 3 1.67 -60.83 -3.85
C ILE A 3 3.11 -60.61 -4.32
N LYS A 4 3.26 -59.97 -5.49
CA LYS A 4 4.58 -59.61 -6.05
C LYS A 4 5.14 -58.38 -5.35
N LYS A 5 6.39 -58.52 -4.92
CA LYS A 5 7.29 -57.46 -4.45
C LYS A 5 7.74 -56.56 -5.60
N SER A 6 8.21 -55.37 -5.18
CA SER A 6 9.14 -54.46 -5.86
C SER A 6 8.45 -53.52 -6.87
N ILE A 7 8.78 -52.23 -7.00
CA ILE A 7 10.10 -51.57 -7.03
C ILE A 7 9.91 -50.10 -6.62
N ALA A 8 10.85 -49.58 -5.81
CA ALA A 8 10.99 -48.16 -5.51
C ALA A 8 11.60 -47.40 -6.70
N ILE A 9 11.05 -46.24 -7.09
CA ILE A 9 11.72 -45.30 -8.01
C ILE A 9 11.47 -43.84 -7.56
N ALA A 10 12.57 -43.26 -7.06
CA ALA A 10 13.04 -41.88 -7.16
C ALA A 10 12.08 -40.69 -6.94
N MET A 11 12.31 -39.98 -5.83
CA MET A 11 12.17 -38.53 -5.78
C MET A 11 13.22 -37.89 -6.70
N LEU A 12 12.87 -36.88 -7.52
CA LEU A 12 13.72 -35.72 -7.82
C LEU A 12 12.96 -34.63 -8.61
N LEU A 13 13.20 -33.40 -8.16
CA LEU A 13 12.61 -32.11 -8.51
C LEU A 13 12.82 -31.70 -9.97
N ALA A 14 11.83 -30.97 -10.55
CA ALA A 14 12.08 -29.90 -11.53
C ALA A 14 10.81 -29.04 -11.78
N SER A 15 10.31 -28.30 -10.77
CA SER A 15 9.37 -27.19 -11.03
C SER A 15 10.15 -25.91 -11.33
N ALA A 16 10.78 -25.88 -12.50
CA ALA A 16 11.30 -24.65 -13.12
C ALA A 16 10.44 -24.33 -14.35
N GLY A 17 9.23 -23.84 -14.09
CA GLY A 17 8.37 -23.23 -15.11
C GLY A 17 8.31 -21.73 -14.86
N LEU A 18 9.39 -21.03 -15.20
CA LEU A 18 9.40 -19.56 -15.23
C LEU A 18 8.39 -19.15 -16.29
N SER A 19 7.23 -18.64 -15.87
CA SER A 19 6.22 -18.13 -16.80
C SER A 19 6.82 -16.89 -17.49
N SER A 20 7.27 -17.06 -18.73
CA SER A 20 7.74 -15.96 -19.56
C SER A 20 6.56 -15.10 -19.99
N ALA A 21 6.75 -13.79 -19.76
CA ALA A 21 5.80 -12.72 -19.97
C ALA A 21 5.19 -12.74 -21.39
N GLN A 22 3.87 -12.67 -21.47
CA GLN A 22 3.19 -12.24 -22.69
C GLN A 22 3.17 -10.72 -22.73
N ALA A 23 4.19 -10.11 -23.33
CA ALA A 23 4.09 -8.74 -23.81
C ALA A 23 3.68 -8.81 -25.30
N GLN A 24 2.37 -8.94 -25.55
CA GLN A 24 1.85 -8.70 -26.89
C GLN A 24 1.97 -7.21 -27.18
N ASP A 25 2.99 -6.89 -27.97
CA ASP A 25 3.12 -5.64 -28.69
C ASP A 25 1.99 -5.58 -29.72
N ASN A 26 0.91 -4.89 -29.38
CA ASN A 26 -0.09 -4.45 -30.34
C ASN A 26 -0.89 -3.27 -29.76
N GLY A 27 -0.47 -2.07 -30.17
CA GLY A 27 -1.41 -1.06 -30.65
C GLY A 27 -2.48 -0.59 -29.68
N ALA A 28 -2.09 0.08 -28.61
CA ALA A 28 -2.92 1.12 -28.03
C ALA A 28 -2.00 2.21 -27.47
N ARG A 29 -1.89 3.34 -28.18
CA ARG A 29 -1.55 4.60 -27.53
C ARG A 29 -2.65 4.86 -26.49
N ALA A 30 -2.44 4.37 -25.27
CA ALA A 30 -3.30 4.66 -24.15
C ALA A 30 -3.26 6.17 -23.94
N SER A 31 -4.33 6.85 -24.37
CA SER A 31 -4.53 8.26 -24.06
C SER A 31 -4.56 8.41 -22.54
N LEU A 32 -3.59 9.14 -22.00
CA LEU A 32 -3.45 9.41 -20.57
C LEU A 32 -4.51 10.41 -20.05
N ASP A 33 -5.42 10.90 -20.91
CA ASP A 33 -6.42 11.92 -20.58
C ASP A 33 -7.63 11.42 -19.79
N ASN A 34 -7.82 10.11 -19.67
CA ASN A 34 -8.78 9.56 -18.70
C ASN A 34 -8.03 9.28 -17.39
N ALA A 35 -7.82 10.33 -16.59
CA ALA A 35 -7.59 10.16 -15.16
C ALA A 35 -8.73 9.27 -14.64
N LYS A 36 -8.43 8.00 -14.33
CA LYS A 36 -9.43 7.02 -13.90
C LYS A 36 -10.20 7.62 -12.72
N PRO A 37 -11.55 7.55 -12.68
CA PRO A 37 -12.36 8.07 -11.57
C PRO A 37 -11.89 7.55 -10.19
N GLY A 38 -11.35 6.33 -10.15
CA GLY A 38 -10.78 5.74 -8.94
C GLY A 38 -9.51 6.45 -8.42
N ALA A 39 -8.66 6.98 -9.30
CA ALA A 39 -7.48 7.76 -8.89
C ALA A 39 -7.91 9.10 -8.28
N SER A 40 -8.91 9.78 -8.86
CA SER A 40 -9.44 11.04 -8.33
C SER A 40 -10.07 10.88 -6.94
N GLU A 41 -10.80 9.79 -6.70
CA GLU A 41 -11.40 9.49 -5.40
C GLU A 41 -10.36 9.07 -4.36
N GLU A 42 -9.32 8.34 -4.77
CA GLU A 42 -8.18 8.02 -3.89
C GLU A 42 -7.42 9.29 -3.48
N CYS A 43 -7.15 10.18 -4.45
CA CYS A 43 -6.52 11.48 -4.18
C CYS A 43 -7.33 12.30 -3.15
N ARG A 44 -8.65 12.35 -3.31
CA ARG A 44 -9.55 13.03 -2.36
C ARG A 44 -9.41 12.46 -0.95
N ARG A 45 -9.46 11.13 -0.81
CA ARG A 45 -9.33 10.46 0.50
C ARG A 45 -7.97 10.69 1.14
N LEU A 46 -6.90 10.64 0.36
CA LEU A 46 -5.55 10.90 0.86
C LEU A 46 -5.41 12.36 1.30
N GLN A 47 -6.02 13.30 0.58
CA GLN A 47 -6.02 14.70 0.96
C GLN A 47 -6.83 14.97 2.24
N GLU A 48 -8.01 14.36 2.38
CA GLU A 48 -8.80 14.39 3.61
C GLU A 48 -8.01 13.81 4.80
N ARG A 49 -7.26 12.72 4.58
CA ARG A 49 -6.39 12.14 5.60
C ARG A 49 -5.28 13.12 6.02
N VAL A 50 -4.66 13.83 5.09
CA VAL A 50 -3.64 14.85 5.40
C VAL A 50 -4.26 15.99 6.22
N GLN A 51 -5.43 16.49 5.85
CA GLN A 51 -6.12 17.56 6.58
C GLN A 51 -6.49 17.15 8.00
N GLU A 52 -6.94 15.91 8.20
CA GLU A 52 -7.24 15.39 9.54
C GLU A 52 -5.98 15.33 10.40
N LEU A 53 -4.85 14.87 9.84
CA LEU A 53 -3.57 14.82 10.53
C LEU A 53 -3.05 16.23 10.88
N ASP A 54 -3.28 17.21 10.01
CA ASP A 54 -2.93 18.61 10.27
C ASP A 54 -3.77 19.17 11.44
N ARG A 55 -5.08 18.90 11.46
CA ARG A 55 -5.95 19.27 12.58
C ARG A 55 -5.51 18.62 13.89
N MET A 56 -5.09 17.35 13.87
CA MET A 56 -4.56 16.68 15.05
C MET A 56 -3.26 17.32 15.57
N ASP A 57 -2.38 17.77 14.67
CA ASP A 57 -1.15 18.49 15.06
C ASP A 57 -1.48 19.86 15.66
N ASP A 58 -2.44 20.59 15.06
CA ASP A 58 -2.92 21.87 15.57
C ASP A 58 -3.55 21.72 16.95
N GLU A 59 -4.39 20.70 17.16
CA GLU A 59 -4.95 20.38 18.48
C GLU A 59 -3.86 20.05 19.49
N ARG A 60 -2.82 19.30 19.08
CA ARG A 60 -1.68 19.00 19.94
C ARG A 60 -0.92 20.28 20.32
N ILE A 61 -0.70 21.19 19.37
CA ILE A 61 -0.05 22.47 19.61
C ILE A 61 -0.91 23.35 20.54
N ALA A 62 -2.22 23.39 20.33
CA ALA A 62 -3.15 24.11 21.20
C ALA A 62 -3.15 23.54 22.63
N ARG A 63 -2.98 22.22 22.79
CA ARG A 63 -2.90 21.53 24.08
C ARG A 63 -1.56 21.65 24.80
N LYS A 64 -0.52 22.25 24.20
CA LYS A 64 0.85 22.30 24.76
C LYS A 64 0.99 23.08 26.10
N GLY A 65 -0.12 23.56 26.68
CA GLY A 65 -0.22 24.07 28.05
C GLY A 65 -1.02 23.21 29.05
N HIS A 66 -1.59 22.08 28.63
CA HIS A 66 -2.42 21.17 29.45
C HIS A 66 -1.88 19.74 29.41
N THR A 67 -0.64 19.54 29.89
CA THR A 67 0.11 18.27 29.90
C THR A 67 -0.45 17.18 30.85
N GLY A 68 -1.69 17.33 31.34
CA GLY A 68 -2.33 16.39 32.26
C GLY A 68 -3.25 15.35 31.60
N LEU A 69 -3.63 15.54 30.34
CA LEU A 69 -4.48 14.59 29.62
C LEU A 69 -3.61 13.57 28.89
N GLN A 70 -3.72 12.31 29.32
CA GLN A 70 -3.05 11.14 28.77
C GLN A 70 -3.13 11.15 27.23
N GLN A 71 -2.03 11.44 26.55
CA GLN A 71 -1.97 11.44 25.09
C GLN A 71 -2.08 9.99 24.61
N SER A 72 -3.04 9.70 23.73
CA SER A 72 -3.07 8.41 23.05
C SER A 72 -1.77 8.22 22.26
N PRO A 73 -1.15 7.03 22.24
CA PRO A 73 0.04 6.75 21.45
C PRO A 73 -0.11 7.10 19.95
N VAL A 74 -1.36 7.18 19.48
CA VAL A 74 -1.77 7.50 18.10
C VAL A 74 -1.89 9.02 17.85
N GLN A 75 -1.36 9.87 18.74
CA GLN A 75 -1.48 11.33 18.66
C GLN A 75 -0.17 12.07 18.97
N THR A 76 0.96 11.36 18.95
CA THR A 76 2.27 12.00 19.09
C THR A 76 2.64 12.74 17.81
N LYS A 77 3.54 13.72 17.91
CA LYS A 77 4.04 14.45 16.74
C LYS A 77 4.69 13.50 15.74
N GLU A 78 5.47 12.56 16.25
CA GLU A 78 6.21 11.59 15.44
C GLU A 78 5.27 10.67 14.67
N TRP A 79 4.15 10.27 15.29
CA TRP A 79 3.12 9.49 14.62
C TRP A 79 2.41 10.31 13.53
N ILE A 80 1.99 11.54 13.85
CA ILE A 80 1.34 12.43 12.89
C ILE A 80 2.24 12.71 11.69
N ASP A 81 3.52 13.03 11.93
CA ASP A 81 4.50 13.31 10.88
C ASP A 81 4.76 12.07 10.00
N LYS A 82 4.79 10.86 10.60
CA LYS A 82 4.92 9.60 9.86
C LYS A 82 3.72 9.35 8.95
N GLU A 83 2.51 9.49 9.47
CA GLU A 83 1.27 9.29 8.71
C GLU A 83 1.10 10.32 7.59
N ARG A 84 1.46 11.59 7.87
CA ARG A 84 1.43 12.67 6.87
C ARG A 84 2.39 12.37 5.73
N LYS A 85 3.59 11.88 6.04
CA LYS A 85 4.58 11.47 5.04
C LYS A 85 4.11 10.28 4.22
N ASP A 86 3.51 9.27 4.84
CA ASP A 86 2.95 8.11 4.14
C ASP A 86 1.82 8.52 3.19
N ALA A 87 0.87 9.36 3.64
CA ALA A 87 -0.22 9.87 2.82
C ALA A 87 0.30 10.68 1.62
N LYS A 88 1.28 11.58 1.82
CA LYS A 88 1.91 12.33 0.72
C LYS A 88 2.67 11.44 -0.25
N THR A 89 3.31 10.38 0.24
CA THR A 89 4.01 9.41 -0.61
C THR A 89 3.01 8.65 -1.48
N LYS A 90 1.87 8.24 -0.91
CA LYS A 90 0.77 7.60 -1.66
C LYS A 90 0.18 8.53 -2.71
N MET A 91 -0.03 9.81 -2.38
CA MET A 91 -0.47 10.83 -3.33
C MET A 91 0.49 10.92 -4.53
N PHE A 92 1.80 11.01 -4.27
CA PHE A 92 2.81 11.06 -5.32
C PHE A 92 2.75 9.84 -6.26
N PHE A 93 2.61 8.62 -5.74
CA PHE A 93 2.51 7.42 -6.56
C PHE A 93 1.15 7.29 -7.28
N ALA A 94 0.07 7.78 -6.67
CA ALA A 94 -1.25 7.87 -7.27
C ALA A 94 -1.37 9.01 -8.31
N LYS A 95 -0.33 9.85 -8.45
CA LYS A 95 -0.30 11.06 -9.30
C LYS A 95 -1.37 12.08 -8.93
N CYS A 96 -1.55 12.22 -7.62
CA CYS A 96 -2.05 13.42 -6.95
C CYS A 96 -0.84 14.30 -6.58
#